data_AF-A0A813J9I3-F1
#
_entry.id   AF-A0A813J9I3-F1
#
_cell.length_a   1.000
_cell.length_b   1.000
_cell.length_c   1.000
_cell.angle_alpha   90.00
_cell.angle_beta   90.00
_cell.angle_gamma   90.00
#
_symmetry.space_group_name_H-M   'P 1'
#
loop_
_entity.id
_entity.type
_entity.pdbx_description
1 polymer ?
#
loop_
_entity_poly.entity_id
_entity_poly.type
_entity_poly.pdbx_seq_one_letter_code
_entity_poly.pdbx_strand_id
1 'polypeptide(L)'
;ASCAQSPPSRRRRSGCARRGGRGIAAWLWAPTGTTMVWFPERLRSRARHHAALLVLPGRVGRPRHAAGSALAKRRPRQHVHPWLSAGARAFADQCHRQGGLMHNPYAWTKQANVMIIESPAGVGYSYCQAMLQGGSCINTDKSTAAANRAALQDFFKNKFPELQSNEFYITGESYAGVYVPTLAAEILENAKEINLKGVGVGDPCTDNAAQSDSMDMMWYAHKNGFLLDADFDLLWKTCKRRHPSILAAGEWHRTEGRTVAATSPLKAEPQDARCKAATRRFLAANITRAEQDGCKSHGLFRLPGYCASLRSGKVNGAAVPEVRSIAPACVLVDAGGGLSTPAVLSGHGMLVEKARANGIAALLVTRAHHFAALWPDVEPLAAEHGLVAMAFLNSKAFVAHAPGGRKPVYGTNPMAFACPRRSPDGGLSERPFVFDQASATMARGDMMIAARDGHAIPAGCALDEHGEPTTDAAAGLRGAQLPFAGHKGTAIALMVEILAASLTGDAFAHEALASAAPGDKGPTQHGEVILAIDPERCSAGGGRAAFLSRVEDLLGFVEAEATEAEEAGHSMRLPSQRRFAARQRTAEEEGVVEVPEALLQECSALAASD
;
A
#
# COMPACT_ATOMS: atom_id res chain seq x y z
N ALA A 1 -28.67 43.79 -4.71
CA ALA A 1 -29.79 43.99 -3.78
C ALA A 1 -30.95 43.11 -4.25
N SER A 2 -31.47 42.31 -3.33
CA SER A 2 -32.80 41.62 -3.25
C SER A 2 -33.74 41.63 -4.48
N CYS A 3 -34.51 40.59 -4.78
CA CYS A 3 -35.25 39.72 -3.88
C CYS A 3 -35.91 38.56 -4.67
N ALA A 4 -36.07 37.40 -4.01
CA ALA A 4 -37.27 36.52 -3.90
C ALA A 4 -38.13 36.16 -5.14
N GLN A 5 -38.87 35.06 -5.25
CA GLN A 5 -39.11 33.79 -4.53
C GLN A 5 -40.02 32.96 -5.49
N SER A 6 -39.88 31.63 -5.51
CA SER A 6 -40.75 30.62 -6.18
C SER A 6 -42.19 30.59 -5.58
N PRO A 7 -43.17 29.72 -5.97
CA PRO A 7 -43.26 28.56 -6.91
C PRO A 7 -44.58 28.59 -7.76
N PRO A 8 -45.26 27.54 -8.33
CA PRO A 8 -45.09 26.07 -8.25
C PRO A 8 -45.33 25.24 -9.55
N SER A 9 -45.11 23.91 -9.43
CA SER A 9 -45.95 22.81 -9.96
C SER A 9 -45.22 21.71 -10.76
N ARG A 10 -45.53 20.48 -10.34
CA ARG A 10 -45.16 19.19 -10.93
C ARG A 10 -45.66 19.09 -12.38
N ARG A 11 -44.80 18.66 -13.31
CA ARG A 11 -45.24 17.86 -14.47
C ARG A 11 -44.33 16.66 -14.69
N ARG A 12 -44.93 15.48 -14.53
CA ARG A 12 -44.48 14.21 -15.10
C ARG A 12 -44.23 14.41 -16.60
N ARG A 13 -43.06 14.00 -17.10
CA ARG A 13 -42.85 13.73 -18.53
C ARG A 13 -42.32 12.32 -18.70
N SER A 14 -43.26 11.40 -18.91
CA SER A 14 -43.07 10.23 -19.76
C SER A 14 -42.87 10.69 -21.20
N GLY A 15 -41.78 10.28 -21.84
CA GLY A 15 -41.51 10.58 -23.24
C GLY A 15 -40.58 9.55 -23.86
N CYS A 16 -41.17 8.64 -24.65
CA CYS A 16 -40.47 7.67 -25.48
C CYS A 16 -40.71 8.04 -26.95
N ALA A 17 -39.64 8.33 -27.71
CA ALA A 17 -39.51 8.24 -29.18
C ALA A 17 -38.17 8.88 -29.62
N ARG A 18 -37.38 8.42 -30.61
CA ARG A 18 -37.42 7.26 -31.52
C ARG A 18 -36.06 7.11 -32.23
N ARG A 19 -35.72 5.85 -32.55
CA ARG A 19 -34.95 5.32 -33.71
C ARG A 19 -33.48 5.75 -33.94
N GLY A 20 -32.59 4.86 -33.52
CA GLY A 20 -31.25 4.64 -34.07
C GLY A 20 -30.61 3.49 -33.29
N GLY A 21 -30.30 2.36 -33.96
CA GLY A 21 -29.96 1.11 -33.28
C GLY A 21 -28.79 1.21 -32.29
N ARG A 22 -29.01 0.72 -31.06
CA ARG A 22 -28.03 0.22 -30.07
C ARG A 22 -28.84 -0.21 -28.83
N GLY A 23 -28.60 -1.41 -28.29
CA GLY A 23 -29.28 -1.89 -27.08
C GLY A 23 -28.99 -0.96 -25.90
N ILE A 24 -30.06 -0.44 -25.29
CA ILE A 24 -30.02 0.61 -24.27
C ILE A 24 -30.06 -0.06 -22.90
N ALA A 25 -29.02 0.16 -22.08
CA ALA A 25 -29.06 -0.14 -20.65
C ALA A 25 -30.07 0.80 -19.97
N ALA A 26 -30.95 0.27 -19.14
CA ALA A 26 -31.93 1.08 -18.40
C ALA A 26 -31.43 1.34 -16.97
N TRP A 27 -31.34 2.62 -16.59
CA TRP A 27 -31.10 3.04 -15.21
C TRP A 27 -32.42 3.09 -14.47
N LEU A 28 -32.52 2.36 -13.36
CA LEU A 28 -33.74 2.22 -12.57
C LEU A 28 -33.46 2.67 -11.14
N TRP A 29 -34.34 3.52 -10.64
CA TRP A 29 -34.29 4.04 -9.27
C TRP A 29 -35.44 3.43 -8.49
N ALA A 30 -35.12 2.66 -7.45
CA ALA A 30 -36.11 2.11 -6.54
C ALA A 30 -36.53 3.15 -5.48
N PRO A 31 -37.75 3.08 -4.92
CA PRO A 31 -38.19 3.97 -3.83
C PRO A 31 -37.29 3.93 -2.59
N THR A 32 -36.49 2.88 -2.43
CA THR A 32 -35.52 2.67 -1.35
C THR A 32 -34.20 3.41 -1.56
N GLY A 33 -34.02 4.11 -2.69
CA GLY A 33 -32.79 4.82 -3.03
C GLY A 33 -31.67 3.91 -3.58
N THR A 34 -31.98 2.64 -3.85
CA THR A 34 -31.07 1.71 -4.53
C THR A 34 -31.13 1.92 -6.06
N THR A 35 -29.97 2.09 -6.69
CA THR A 35 -29.85 2.18 -8.15
C THR A 35 -29.52 0.82 -8.75
N MET A 36 -30.24 0.50 -9.82
CA MET A 36 -30.07 -0.72 -10.59
C MET A 36 -29.83 -0.39 -12.06
N VAL A 37 -28.91 -1.11 -12.69
CA VAL A 37 -28.67 -1.05 -14.14
C VAL A 37 -29.09 -2.37 -14.77
N TRP A 38 -30.00 -2.29 -15.74
CA TRP A 38 -30.53 -3.46 -16.44
C TRP A 38 -30.01 -3.56 -17.87
N PHE A 39 -29.47 -4.74 -18.21
CA PHE A 39 -28.99 -5.09 -19.54
C PHE A 39 -29.83 -6.25 -20.12
N PRO A 40 -30.75 -5.97 -21.06
CA PRO A 40 -31.55 -7.02 -21.69
C PRO A 40 -30.70 -7.84 -22.68
N GLU A 41 -31.01 -9.12 -22.80
CA GLU A 41 -30.37 -10.02 -23.77
C GLU A 41 -30.64 -9.58 -25.22
N ARG A 42 -29.60 -9.60 -26.08
CA ARG A 42 -29.76 -9.28 -27.51
C ARG A 42 -30.07 -10.54 -28.32
N LEU A 43 -31.36 -10.76 -28.57
CA LEU A 43 -31.93 -11.88 -29.34
C LEU A 43 -31.17 -12.26 -30.63
N ARG A 44 -30.72 -13.51 -30.69
CA ARG A 44 -30.93 -14.44 -31.83
C ARG A 44 -31.13 -15.86 -31.28
N SER A 45 -32.31 -16.42 -31.56
CA SER A 45 -32.78 -17.78 -31.26
C SER A 45 -33.36 -18.03 -29.86
N ARG A 46 -34.50 -18.74 -29.84
CA ARG A 46 -35.22 -19.22 -28.66
C ARG A 46 -34.34 -20.23 -27.92
N ALA A 47 -33.84 -19.90 -26.74
CA ALA A 47 -33.82 -20.79 -25.57
C ALA A 47 -33.14 -20.15 -24.33
N ARG A 48 -33.91 -20.14 -23.23
CA ARG A 48 -33.57 -20.03 -21.79
C ARG A 48 -33.61 -18.64 -21.13
N HIS A 49 -34.57 -18.51 -20.23
CA HIS A 49 -34.98 -17.31 -19.50
C HIS A 49 -34.33 -17.26 -18.11
N HIS A 50 -33.10 -16.76 -18.03
CA HIS A 50 -32.43 -16.55 -16.74
C HIS A 50 -32.17 -15.06 -16.50
N ALA A 51 -32.37 -14.61 -15.26
CA ALA A 51 -31.98 -13.29 -14.79
C ALA A 51 -30.83 -13.45 -13.78
N ALA A 52 -29.67 -12.86 -14.07
CA ALA A 52 -28.51 -12.87 -13.19
C ALA A 52 -28.33 -11.47 -12.57
N LEU A 53 -28.28 -11.40 -11.24
CA LEU A 53 -27.92 -10.21 -10.50
C LEU A 53 -26.44 -10.22 -10.16
N LEU A 54 -25.72 -9.15 -10.49
CA LEU A 54 -24.38 -8.89 -9.99
C LEU A 54 -24.47 -7.85 -8.88
N VAL A 55 -24.00 -8.22 -7.68
CA VAL A 55 -23.85 -7.29 -6.56
C VAL A 55 -22.42 -6.73 -6.61
N LEU A 56 -22.29 -5.43 -6.91
CA LEU A 56 -21.00 -4.76 -6.86
C LEU A 56 -20.84 -4.05 -5.50
N PRO A 57 -19.78 -4.36 -4.72
CA PRO A 57 -19.46 -3.59 -3.53
C PRO A 57 -18.96 -2.20 -3.97
N GLY A 58 -19.70 -1.15 -3.61
CA GLY A 58 -19.31 0.22 -3.92
C GLY A 58 -18.59 0.93 -2.77
N ARG A 59 -17.79 1.96 -3.10
CA ARG A 59 -17.29 2.95 -2.12
C ARG A 59 -18.33 4.06 -1.93
N VAL A 60 -18.46 4.55 -0.71
CA VAL A 60 -19.37 5.66 -0.36
C VAL A 60 -18.92 6.94 -1.08
N GLY A 61 -19.79 7.52 -1.90
CA GLY A 61 -19.50 8.69 -2.73
C GLY A 61 -20.73 9.57 -2.96
N ARG A 62 -20.54 10.89 -3.05
CA ARG A 62 -21.63 11.86 -3.31
C ARG A 62 -22.17 11.75 -4.76
N PRO A 63 -23.48 11.93 -4.99
CA PRO A 63 -24.05 11.91 -6.33
C PRO A 63 -23.60 13.16 -7.12
N ARG A 64 -22.99 12.98 -8.29
CA ARG A 64 -22.77 14.08 -9.26
C ARG A 64 -23.81 14.02 -10.38
N HIS A 65 -24.36 15.19 -10.70
CA HIS A 65 -25.33 15.44 -11.77
C HIS A 65 -24.82 15.03 -13.16
N ALA A 66 -25.77 14.63 -14.01
CA ALA A 66 -25.58 14.10 -15.34
C ALA A 66 -24.90 15.06 -16.34
N ALA A 67 -23.90 14.55 -17.07
CA ALA A 67 -23.57 14.95 -18.44
C ALA A 67 -22.98 13.73 -19.17
N GLY A 68 -23.45 13.49 -20.40
CA GLY A 68 -23.23 12.26 -21.15
C GLY A 68 -21.85 12.11 -21.79
N SER A 69 -21.61 10.87 -22.25
CA SER A 69 -20.64 10.43 -23.26
C SER A 69 -19.18 10.85 -23.10
N ALA A 70 -18.32 9.91 -22.68
CA ALA A 70 -16.98 9.76 -23.26
C ALA A 70 -16.35 8.42 -22.82
N LEU A 71 -16.58 7.38 -23.62
CA LEU A 71 -15.71 6.22 -23.68
C LEU A 71 -14.62 6.47 -24.74
N ALA A 72 -13.36 6.31 -24.31
CA ALA A 72 -12.16 6.02 -25.08
C ALA A 72 -11.55 7.08 -26.04
N LYS A 73 -10.30 7.49 -25.74
CA LYS A 73 -9.20 7.76 -26.70
C LYS A 73 -7.87 7.29 -26.04
N ARG A 74 -7.30 6.14 -26.44
CA ARG A 74 -6.11 5.88 -27.34
C ARG A 74 -4.77 6.34 -26.73
N ARG A 75 -3.62 5.63 -26.68
CA ARG A 75 -3.02 4.34 -27.17
C ARG A 75 -1.54 4.29 -26.63
N PRO A 76 -0.60 3.34 -26.97
CA PRO A 76 -0.58 1.86 -26.90
C PRO A 76 0.77 1.24 -26.38
N ARG A 77 0.78 -0.10 -26.18
CA ARG A 77 1.89 -1.08 -26.01
C ARG A 77 2.30 -1.48 -24.57
N GLN A 78 1.45 -2.32 -23.99
CA GLN A 78 1.82 -3.39 -23.05
C GLN A 78 2.00 -4.72 -23.82
N HIS A 79 2.97 -5.53 -23.41
CA HIS A 79 2.80 -6.98 -23.39
C HIS A 79 2.45 -7.41 -21.96
N VAL A 80 1.17 -7.31 -21.58
CA VAL A 80 0.65 -7.96 -20.38
C VAL A 80 -0.75 -8.52 -20.66
N HIS A 81 -0.94 -9.78 -20.32
CA HIS A 81 -2.22 -10.48 -20.15
C HIS A 81 -1.92 -11.70 -19.25
N PRO A 82 -2.85 -12.22 -18.42
CA PRO A 82 -4.09 -11.61 -17.96
C PRO A 82 -4.64 -12.17 -16.60
N TRP A 83 -4.49 -11.51 -15.45
CA TRP A 83 -5.25 -11.87 -14.22
C TRP A 83 -6.18 -10.73 -13.79
N LEU A 84 -7.46 -10.89 -14.13
CA LEU A 84 -8.59 -9.98 -13.89
C LEU A 84 -9.85 -10.79 -14.25
N SER A 85 -10.02 -12.00 -13.71
CA SER A 85 -10.89 -13.01 -14.33
C SER A 85 -11.90 -13.62 -13.36
N ALA A 86 -13.02 -12.92 -13.15
CA ALA A 86 -14.34 -13.54 -13.11
C ALA A 86 -15.48 -12.50 -13.28
N GLY A 87 -15.54 -11.46 -12.42
CA GLY A 87 -16.69 -10.55 -12.41
C GLY A 87 -16.73 -9.53 -13.55
N ALA A 88 -15.66 -8.75 -13.75
CA ALA A 88 -15.67 -7.63 -14.71
C ALA A 88 -15.42 -8.07 -16.18
N ARG A 89 -14.72 -9.19 -16.41
CA ARG A 89 -14.45 -9.70 -17.77
C ARG A 89 -15.68 -10.25 -18.48
N ALA A 90 -16.83 -10.35 -17.81
CA ALA A 90 -18.04 -10.99 -18.32
C ALA A 90 -19.02 -10.04 -19.04
N PHE A 91 -18.77 -8.72 -19.08
CA PHE A 91 -19.86 -7.74 -19.26
C PHE A 91 -19.95 -6.97 -20.58
N ALA A 92 -19.19 -7.37 -21.60
CA ALA A 92 -18.95 -6.70 -22.88
C ALA A 92 -17.66 -5.88 -22.90
N ASP A 93 -17.20 -5.66 -24.13
CA ASP A 93 -15.89 -5.18 -24.58
C ASP A 93 -14.68 -5.38 -23.63
N GLN A 94 -13.79 -6.32 -23.95
CA GLN A 94 -12.47 -6.47 -23.31
C GLN A 94 -11.51 -5.36 -23.76
N CYS A 95 -10.47 -5.09 -22.99
CA CYS A 95 -9.38 -4.22 -23.42
C CYS A 95 -8.36 -5.01 -24.26
N HIS A 96 -8.14 -4.58 -25.50
CA HIS A 96 -7.09 -5.11 -26.37
C HIS A 96 -5.69 -4.73 -25.83
N ARG A 97 -4.68 -5.59 -25.99
CA ARG A 97 -3.26 -5.38 -25.61
C ARG A 97 -2.65 -4.04 -26.07
N GLN A 98 -3.24 -3.40 -27.07
CA GLN A 98 -2.77 -2.15 -27.68
C GLN A 98 -3.65 -0.93 -27.34
N GLY A 99 -4.54 -1.03 -26.35
CA GLY A 99 -5.42 0.07 -25.95
C GLY A 99 -6.59 0.26 -26.92
N GLY A 100 -7.74 -0.31 -26.55
CA GLY A 100 -9.02 -0.19 -27.26
C GLY A 100 -10.03 -1.20 -26.71
N LEU A 101 -11.32 -0.87 -26.79
CA LEU A 101 -12.41 -1.79 -26.47
C LEU A 101 -12.63 -2.78 -27.61
N MET A 102 -12.68 -4.08 -27.29
CA MET A 102 -12.92 -5.16 -28.24
C MET A 102 -14.05 -6.05 -27.76
N HIS A 103 -15.02 -6.33 -28.62
CA HIS A 103 -16.19 -7.13 -28.28
C HIS A 103 -15.85 -8.42 -27.52
N ASN A 104 -16.40 -8.60 -26.32
CA ASN A 104 -16.24 -9.84 -25.55
C ASN A 104 -17.12 -10.94 -26.16
N PRO A 105 -16.55 -11.98 -26.80
CA PRO A 105 -17.35 -13.05 -27.38
C PRO A 105 -18.03 -13.93 -26.31
N TYR A 106 -17.61 -13.86 -25.05
CA TYR A 106 -18.10 -14.69 -23.94
C TYR A 106 -18.93 -13.90 -22.90
N ALA A 107 -19.57 -12.81 -23.31
CA ALA A 107 -20.34 -11.96 -22.39
C ALA A 107 -21.60 -12.66 -21.85
N TRP A 108 -21.90 -12.48 -20.56
CA TRP A 108 -23.08 -13.08 -19.89
C TRP A 108 -24.41 -12.57 -20.44
N THR A 109 -24.42 -11.35 -20.98
CA THR A 109 -25.58 -10.75 -21.68
C THR A 109 -25.98 -11.48 -22.96
N LYS A 110 -25.26 -12.54 -23.35
CA LYS A 110 -25.62 -13.48 -24.42
C LYS A 110 -26.40 -14.70 -23.95
N GLN A 111 -26.44 -14.97 -22.63
CA GLN A 111 -26.99 -16.20 -22.05
C GLN A 111 -28.03 -15.91 -20.96
N ALA A 112 -28.04 -14.68 -20.42
CA ALA A 112 -28.97 -14.24 -19.40
C ALA A 112 -29.24 -12.75 -19.57
N ASN A 113 -30.39 -12.32 -19.04
CA ASN A 113 -30.56 -10.91 -18.76
C ASN A 113 -29.79 -10.57 -17.49
N VAL A 114 -29.08 -9.44 -17.49
CA VAL A 114 -28.18 -9.12 -16.38
C VAL A 114 -28.56 -7.82 -15.71
N MET A 115 -28.68 -7.89 -14.39
CA MET A 115 -28.97 -6.77 -13.50
C MET A 115 -27.72 -6.48 -12.67
N ILE A 116 -27.39 -5.21 -12.52
CA ILE A 116 -26.33 -4.77 -11.60
C ILE A 116 -26.98 -3.92 -10.53
N ILE A 117 -26.71 -4.24 -9.26
CA ILE A 117 -27.16 -3.45 -8.12
C ILE A 117 -25.95 -2.86 -7.41
N GLU A 118 -25.97 -1.56 -7.19
CA GLU A 118 -24.94 -0.87 -6.43
C GLU A 118 -25.35 -0.84 -4.96
N SER A 119 -24.51 -1.41 -4.09
CA SER A 119 -24.82 -1.57 -2.67
C SER A 119 -23.60 -1.33 -1.79
N PRO A 120 -23.77 -0.76 -0.58
CA PRO A 120 -25.02 -0.32 0.05
C PRO A 120 -25.53 1.06 -0.41
N ALA A 121 -26.65 1.55 0.11
CA ALA A 121 -27.12 2.91 -0.16
C ALA A 121 -26.05 3.95 0.26
N GLY A 122 -25.72 4.89 -0.63
CA GLY A 122 -24.64 5.86 -0.45
C GLY A 122 -23.39 5.57 -1.27
N VAL A 123 -23.38 4.49 -2.08
CA VAL A 123 -22.31 4.16 -3.03
C VAL A 123 -22.79 4.31 -4.47
N GLY A 124 -21.91 4.76 -5.37
CA GLY A 124 -22.24 4.94 -6.78
C GLY A 124 -23.42 5.90 -6.98
N TYR A 125 -24.47 5.41 -7.63
CA TYR A 125 -25.73 6.11 -7.84
C TYR A 125 -26.80 5.77 -6.79
N SER A 126 -26.54 4.84 -5.87
CA SER A 126 -27.45 4.54 -4.75
C SER A 126 -27.31 5.61 -3.66
N TYR A 127 -28.42 6.09 -3.11
CA TYR A 127 -28.48 7.19 -2.14
C TYR A 127 -29.51 6.88 -1.03
N CYS A 128 -29.38 7.56 0.11
CA CYS A 128 -30.39 7.52 1.17
C CYS A 128 -30.92 8.94 1.43
N GLN A 129 -32.06 9.07 2.13
CA GLN A 129 -32.65 10.38 2.41
C GLN A 129 -31.71 11.32 3.17
N ALA A 130 -30.90 10.80 4.10
CA ALA A 130 -29.93 11.61 4.84
C ALA A 130 -28.97 12.37 3.91
N MET A 131 -28.56 11.76 2.78
CA MET A 131 -27.68 12.41 1.81
C MET A 131 -28.33 13.61 1.10
N LEU A 132 -29.65 13.62 0.96
CA LEU A 132 -30.38 14.75 0.36
C LEU A 132 -30.36 16.00 1.27
N GLN A 133 -30.07 15.81 2.56
CA GLN A 133 -29.99 16.86 3.57
C GLN A 133 -28.55 17.09 4.05
N GLY A 134 -27.55 16.55 3.34
CA GLY A 134 -26.13 16.70 3.68
C GLY A 134 -25.58 15.73 4.73
N GLY A 135 -26.39 14.76 5.18
CA GLY A 135 -25.98 13.67 6.07
C GLY A 135 -25.35 12.47 5.34
N SER A 136 -25.00 11.42 6.09
CA SER A 136 -24.40 10.18 5.57
C SER A 136 -25.36 8.99 5.70
N CYS A 137 -25.23 7.99 4.83
CA CYS A 137 -26.00 6.76 4.95
C CYS A 137 -25.41 5.86 6.03
N ILE A 138 -26.28 5.35 6.90
CA ILE A 138 -25.94 4.34 7.90
C ILE A 138 -26.53 3.03 7.39
N ASN A 139 -25.66 2.07 7.07
CA ASN A 139 -26.08 0.75 6.61
C ASN A 139 -25.36 -0.34 7.42
N THR A 140 -26.07 -1.43 7.66
CA THR A 140 -25.52 -2.71 8.08
C THR A 140 -25.70 -3.72 6.94
N ASP A 141 -25.06 -4.88 7.02
CA ASP A 141 -25.29 -5.94 6.02
C ASP A 141 -26.78 -6.33 5.96
N LYS A 142 -27.45 -6.36 7.13
CA LYS A 142 -28.90 -6.61 7.23
C LYS A 142 -29.73 -5.52 6.56
N SER A 143 -29.47 -4.24 6.85
CA SER A 143 -30.25 -3.15 6.24
C SER A 143 -30.00 -3.05 4.74
N THR A 144 -28.81 -3.41 4.29
CA THR A 144 -28.43 -3.47 2.87
C THR A 144 -29.18 -4.59 2.15
N ALA A 145 -29.20 -5.79 2.72
CA ALA A 145 -29.98 -6.91 2.19
C ALA A 145 -31.48 -6.56 2.10
N ALA A 146 -32.05 -5.96 3.15
CA ALA A 146 -33.45 -5.54 3.17
C ALA A 146 -33.78 -4.49 2.09
N ALA A 147 -32.90 -3.50 1.89
CA ALA A 147 -33.06 -2.48 0.85
C ALA A 147 -32.98 -3.08 -0.56
N ASN A 148 -32.02 -3.98 -0.78
CA ASN A 148 -31.84 -4.68 -2.06
C ASN A 148 -33.03 -5.60 -2.37
N ARG A 149 -33.52 -6.38 -1.39
CA ARG A 149 -34.74 -7.20 -1.56
C ARG A 149 -35.93 -6.33 -1.94
N ALA A 150 -36.16 -5.23 -1.24
CA ALA A 150 -37.26 -4.32 -1.55
C ALA A 150 -37.14 -3.70 -2.96
N ALA A 151 -35.92 -3.36 -3.41
CA ALA A 151 -35.68 -2.92 -4.77
C ALA A 151 -36.01 -4.01 -5.81
N LEU A 152 -35.62 -5.26 -5.54
CA LEU A 152 -35.95 -6.41 -6.40
C LEU A 152 -37.45 -6.72 -6.44
N GLN A 153 -38.16 -6.61 -5.31
CA GLN A 153 -39.61 -6.75 -5.26
C GLN A 153 -40.31 -5.68 -6.10
N ASP A 154 -39.89 -4.41 -6.00
CA ASP A 154 -40.42 -3.35 -6.86
C ASP A 154 -40.11 -3.61 -8.34
N PHE A 155 -38.90 -4.08 -8.64
CA PHE A 155 -38.49 -4.45 -10.00
C PHE A 155 -39.40 -5.53 -10.59
N PHE A 156 -39.56 -6.66 -9.91
CA PHE A 156 -40.35 -7.78 -10.43
C PHE A 156 -41.85 -7.57 -10.31
N LYS A 157 -42.36 -6.78 -9.36
CA LYS A 157 -43.80 -6.60 -9.20
C LYS A 157 -44.34 -5.43 -10.02
N ASN A 158 -43.62 -4.31 -10.04
CA ASN A 158 -44.15 -3.04 -10.53
C ASN A 158 -43.49 -2.57 -11.83
N LYS A 159 -42.23 -2.93 -12.08
CA LYS A 159 -41.49 -2.48 -13.29
C LYS A 159 -41.52 -3.50 -14.42
N PHE A 160 -41.23 -4.76 -14.12
CA PHE A 160 -41.13 -5.84 -15.09
C PHE A 160 -41.80 -7.13 -14.58
N PRO A 161 -43.14 -7.12 -14.36
CA PRO A 161 -43.91 -8.29 -13.93
C PRO A 161 -43.76 -9.49 -14.86
N GLU A 162 -43.51 -9.27 -16.14
CA GLU A 162 -43.26 -10.32 -17.11
C GLU A 162 -41.99 -11.15 -16.82
N LEU A 163 -41.03 -10.60 -16.06
CA LEU A 163 -39.79 -11.29 -15.69
C LEU A 163 -39.89 -12.03 -14.36
N GLN A 164 -40.99 -11.88 -13.61
CA GLN A 164 -41.14 -12.44 -12.26
C GLN A 164 -41.02 -13.97 -12.23
N SER A 165 -41.46 -14.65 -13.30
CA SER A 165 -41.40 -16.11 -13.41
C SER A 165 -40.00 -16.64 -13.78
N ASN A 166 -39.08 -15.78 -14.22
CA ASN A 166 -37.76 -16.19 -14.67
C ASN A 166 -36.93 -16.74 -13.51
N GLU A 167 -36.06 -17.69 -13.80
CA GLU A 167 -35.09 -18.15 -12.82
C GLU A 167 -34.12 -17.02 -12.48
N PHE A 168 -34.00 -16.73 -11.19
CA PHE A 168 -33.17 -15.65 -10.68
C PHE A 168 -31.93 -16.20 -9.98
N TYR A 169 -30.75 -15.68 -10.35
CA TYR A 169 -29.48 -16.06 -9.75
C TYR A 169 -28.77 -14.81 -9.22
N ILE A 170 -28.11 -14.92 -8.07
CA ILE A 170 -27.35 -13.82 -7.48
C ILE A 170 -25.86 -14.16 -7.51
N THR A 171 -25.04 -13.26 -8.02
CA THR A 171 -23.60 -13.44 -8.10
C THR A 171 -22.83 -12.23 -7.60
N GLY A 172 -21.61 -12.43 -7.12
CA GLY A 172 -20.71 -11.34 -6.75
C GLY A 172 -19.29 -11.83 -6.46
N GLU A 173 -18.39 -10.89 -6.15
CA GLU A 173 -16.97 -11.17 -5.86
C GLU A 173 -16.51 -10.42 -4.59
N SER A 174 -15.47 -10.93 -3.91
CA SER A 174 -14.88 -10.30 -2.70
C SER A 174 -15.89 -10.20 -1.54
N TYR A 175 -16.20 -9.00 -1.02
CA TYR A 175 -17.17 -8.80 0.07
C TYR A 175 -18.59 -9.27 -0.26
N ALA A 176 -18.86 -9.63 -1.52
CA ALA A 176 -20.05 -10.37 -1.91
C ALA A 176 -20.22 -11.71 -1.18
N GLY A 177 -19.16 -12.27 -0.57
CA GLY A 177 -19.27 -13.40 0.36
C GLY A 177 -20.18 -13.12 1.56
N VAL A 178 -20.38 -11.85 1.92
CA VAL A 178 -21.36 -11.40 2.92
C VAL A 178 -22.67 -10.96 2.25
N TYR A 179 -22.61 -10.14 1.20
CA TYR A 179 -23.82 -9.57 0.58
C TYR A 179 -24.70 -10.57 -0.17
N VAL A 180 -24.11 -11.55 -0.85
CA VAL A 180 -24.88 -12.52 -1.64
C VAL A 180 -25.67 -13.46 -0.72
N PRO A 181 -25.07 -14.08 0.31
CA PRO A 181 -25.83 -14.93 1.25
C PRO A 181 -26.85 -14.15 2.07
N THR A 182 -26.53 -12.93 2.54
CA THR A 182 -27.47 -12.12 3.33
C THR A 182 -28.68 -11.68 2.50
N LEU A 183 -28.49 -11.28 1.23
CA LEU A 183 -29.59 -10.97 0.32
C LEU A 183 -30.41 -12.22 -0.05
N ALA A 184 -29.74 -13.35 -0.31
CA ALA A 184 -30.43 -14.60 -0.62
C ALA A 184 -31.32 -15.06 0.56
N ALA A 185 -30.80 -15.01 1.79
CA ALA A 185 -31.58 -15.30 2.99
C ALA A 185 -32.78 -14.36 3.13
N GLU A 186 -32.55 -13.05 2.95
CA GLU A 186 -33.61 -12.03 3.03
C GLU A 186 -34.72 -12.25 1.98
N ILE A 187 -34.38 -12.72 0.76
CA ILE A 187 -35.35 -13.07 -0.28
C ILE A 187 -36.14 -14.34 0.10
N LEU A 188 -35.46 -15.39 0.56
CA LEU A 188 -36.09 -16.64 0.95
C LEU A 188 -37.06 -16.47 2.13
N GLU A 189 -36.75 -15.57 3.05
CA GLU A 189 -37.60 -15.27 4.20
C GLU A 189 -38.75 -14.31 3.84
N ASN A 190 -38.45 -13.23 3.11
CA ASN A 190 -39.34 -12.06 3.02
C ASN A 190 -39.81 -11.70 1.59
N ALA A 191 -39.39 -12.44 0.56
CA ALA A 191 -39.78 -12.19 -0.85
C ALA A 191 -39.84 -13.49 -1.68
N LYS A 192 -40.58 -14.49 -1.20
CA LYS A 192 -40.69 -15.83 -1.82
C LYS A 192 -41.27 -15.81 -3.24
N GLU A 193 -41.90 -14.71 -3.64
CA GLU A 193 -42.38 -14.48 -4.99
C GLU A 193 -41.25 -14.24 -6.01
N ILE A 194 -40.01 -13.99 -5.57
CA ILE A 194 -38.81 -13.94 -6.43
C ILE A 194 -38.32 -15.38 -6.61
N ASN A 195 -38.28 -15.85 -7.86
CA ASN A 195 -37.89 -17.22 -8.22
C ASN A 195 -36.37 -17.45 -8.14
N LEU A 196 -35.77 -17.27 -6.95
CA LEU A 196 -34.35 -17.47 -6.67
C LEU A 196 -33.98 -18.96 -6.81
N LYS A 197 -33.09 -19.26 -7.76
CA LYS A 197 -32.62 -20.63 -8.05
C LYS A 197 -31.23 -20.93 -7.55
N GLY A 198 -30.39 -19.91 -7.41
CA GLY A 198 -29.02 -20.14 -6.97
C GLY A 198 -28.25 -18.86 -6.68
N VAL A 199 -27.14 -19.06 -5.97
CA VAL A 199 -26.16 -18.02 -5.68
C VAL A 199 -24.79 -18.49 -6.15
N GLY A 200 -23.93 -17.56 -6.55
CA GLY A 200 -22.53 -17.82 -6.86
C GLY A 200 -21.64 -16.73 -6.32
N VAL A 201 -20.51 -17.07 -5.72
CA VAL A 201 -19.56 -16.06 -5.27
C VAL A 201 -18.16 -16.43 -5.73
N GLY A 202 -17.47 -15.49 -6.36
CA GLY A 202 -16.06 -15.61 -6.73
C GLY A 202 -15.18 -14.98 -5.64
N ASP A 203 -14.10 -15.67 -5.24
CA ASP A 203 -13.16 -15.20 -4.21
C ASP A 203 -13.84 -14.53 -2.99
N PRO A 204 -14.76 -15.24 -2.30
CA PRO A 204 -15.63 -14.61 -1.31
C PRO A 204 -14.92 -14.33 0.01
N CYS A 205 -15.10 -13.13 0.55
CA CYS A 205 -14.89 -12.89 1.99
C CYS A 205 -16.03 -13.57 2.76
N THR A 206 -15.75 -14.75 3.31
CA THR A 206 -16.73 -15.57 4.05
C THR A 206 -16.54 -15.54 5.55
N ASP A 207 -15.31 -15.29 5.99
CA ASP A 207 -14.91 -15.19 7.39
C ASP A 207 -13.68 -14.30 7.47
N ASN A 208 -13.65 -13.38 8.44
CA ASN A 208 -12.52 -12.47 8.61
C ASN A 208 -11.25 -13.21 9.04
N ALA A 209 -11.36 -14.31 9.80
CA ALA A 209 -10.20 -15.12 10.18
C ALA A 209 -9.64 -15.86 8.96
N ALA A 210 -10.48 -16.57 8.21
CA ALA A 210 -10.08 -17.22 6.96
C ALA A 210 -9.56 -16.23 5.90
N GLN A 211 -10.05 -14.98 5.88
CA GLN A 211 -9.57 -13.93 4.96
C GLN A 211 -8.21 -13.37 5.37
N SER A 212 -7.95 -13.27 6.68
CA SER A 212 -6.61 -12.93 7.18
C SER A 212 -5.58 -14.02 6.84
N ASP A 213 -6.01 -15.29 6.80
CA ASP A 213 -5.19 -16.44 6.39
C ASP A 213 -5.05 -16.59 4.86
N SER A 214 -5.93 -15.98 4.05
CA SER A 214 -5.92 -16.07 2.58
C SER A 214 -5.11 -14.96 1.91
N MET A 215 -4.78 -13.91 2.65
CA MET A 215 -3.92 -12.80 2.21
C MET A 215 -2.44 -13.20 2.36
N ASP A 216 -2.05 -14.25 1.62
CA ASP A 216 -0.77 -14.92 1.77
C ASP A 216 0.38 -14.06 1.23
N MET A 217 1.09 -13.43 2.15
CA MET A 217 2.21 -12.53 1.87
C MET A 217 3.38 -13.21 1.15
N MET A 218 3.52 -14.53 1.26
CA MET A 218 4.58 -15.26 0.58
C MET A 218 4.18 -15.63 -0.86
N TRP A 219 2.91 -15.96 -1.06
CA TRP A 219 2.36 -16.07 -2.41
C TRP A 219 2.39 -14.73 -3.14
N TYR A 220 2.06 -13.65 -2.44
CA TYR A 220 2.19 -12.28 -2.92
C TYR A 220 3.65 -11.94 -3.25
N ALA A 221 4.59 -12.23 -2.33
CA ALA A 221 6.01 -12.01 -2.54
C ALA A 221 6.54 -12.71 -3.79
N HIS A 222 6.19 -13.98 -3.97
CA HIS A 222 6.58 -14.77 -5.15
C HIS A 222 5.91 -14.27 -6.44
N LYS A 223 4.61 -13.99 -6.42
CA LYS A 223 3.88 -13.53 -7.62
C LYS A 223 4.36 -12.19 -8.16
N ASN A 224 4.99 -11.38 -7.32
CA ASN A 224 5.53 -10.08 -7.65
C ASN A 224 7.07 -10.06 -7.71
N GLY A 225 7.72 -11.23 -7.74
CA GLY A 225 9.17 -11.34 -7.95
C GLY A 225 10.06 -10.99 -6.75
N PHE A 226 9.47 -10.78 -5.57
CA PHE A 226 10.20 -10.55 -4.31
C PHE A 226 10.80 -11.83 -3.71
N LEU A 227 10.40 -13.01 -4.22
CA LEU A 227 10.89 -14.31 -3.81
C LEU A 227 11.10 -15.17 -5.06
N LEU A 228 12.30 -15.74 -5.22
CA LEU A 228 12.63 -16.61 -6.35
C LEU A 228 11.76 -17.87 -6.34
N ASP A 229 11.41 -18.41 -7.52
CA ASP A 229 10.58 -19.61 -7.67
C ASP A 229 11.08 -20.79 -6.83
N ALA A 230 12.40 -20.99 -6.78
CA ALA A 230 13.01 -22.06 -5.99
C ALA A 230 12.85 -21.85 -4.47
N ASP A 231 12.88 -20.60 -4.01
CA ASP A 231 12.70 -20.24 -2.61
C ASP A 231 11.25 -20.25 -2.18
N PHE A 232 10.36 -19.80 -3.06
CA PHE A 232 8.93 -19.95 -2.89
C PHE A 232 8.56 -21.43 -2.82
N ASP A 233 8.98 -22.25 -3.77
CA ASP A 233 8.67 -23.68 -3.78
C ASP A 233 9.24 -24.40 -2.55
N LEU A 234 10.45 -24.05 -2.14
CA LEU A 234 11.05 -24.58 -0.93
C LEU A 234 10.24 -24.16 0.32
N LEU A 235 9.97 -22.88 0.51
CA LEU A 235 9.24 -22.37 1.68
C LEU A 235 7.78 -22.84 1.71
N TRP A 236 7.12 -22.82 0.55
CA TRP A 236 5.71 -23.14 0.36
C TRP A 236 5.42 -24.64 0.44
N LYS A 237 6.15 -25.43 -0.37
CA LYS A 237 5.86 -26.87 -0.55
C LYS A 237 6.61 -27.72 0.48
N THR A 238 7.84 -27.33 0.82
CA THR A 238 8.73 -28.16 1.66
C THR A 238 8.73 -27.72 3.12
N CYS A 239 8.96 -26.44 3.39
CA CYS A 239 8.97 -25.88 4.74
C CYS A 239 7.55 -25.61 5.27
N LYS A 240 6.51 -25.77 4.43
CA LYS A 240 5.07 -25.59 4.73
C LYS A 240 4.76 -24.25 5.39
N ARG A 241 5.44 -23.19 4.96
CA ARG A 241 5.16 -21.82 5.38
C ARG A 241 4.08 -21.24 4.46
N ARG A 242 3.23 -20.36 4.99
CA ARG A 242 2.16 -19.61 4.27
C ARG A 242 2.20 -18.10 4.52
N HIS A 243 3.24 -17.69 5.19
CA HIS A 243 3.60 -16.34 5.59
C HIS A 243 5.05 -16.48 6.08
N PRO A 244 5.86 -15.42 6.10
CA PRO A 244 6.95 -15.39 7.06
C PRO A 244 6.27 -15.56 8.42
N SER A 245 6.36 -16.76 8.99
CA SER A 245 5.93 -16.99 10.35
C SER A 245 6.84 -16.17 11.23
N ILE A 246 6.39 -14.96 11.48
CA ILE A 246 6.75 -14.21 12.63
C ILE A 246 6.00 -14.92 13.78
N LEU A 247 6.73 -15.76 14.54
CA LEU A 247 6.36 -16.49 15.78
C LEU A 247 5.48 -15.72 16.81
N ALA A 248 4.17 -15.58 16.65
CA ALA A 248 3.29 -15.52 17.84
C ALA A 248 1.80 -15.55 17.49
N ALA A 249 1.06 -16.42 18.17
CA ALA A 249 -0.26 -16.12 18.70
C ALA A 249 -0.45 -16.88 20.03
N GLY A 250 -1.12 -16.24 20.99
CA GLY A 250 -1.60 -16.86 22.23
C GLY A 250 -2.69 -15.99 22.87
N GLU A 251 -3.78 -16.62 23.28
CA GLU A 251 -4.92 -15.97 23.97
C GLU A 251 -4.66 -15.79 25.47
N TRP A 252 -5.28 -14.74 26.01
CA TRP A 252 -5.22 -14.36 27.41
C TRP A 252 -6.34 -15.02 28.20
N HIS A 253 -6.00 -15.72 29.28
CA HIS A 253 -7.00 -16.05 30.30
C HIS A 253 -6.57 -15.56 31.67
N ARG A 254 -7.52 -14.90 32.34
CA ARG A 254 -7.40 -14.45 33.72
C ARG A 254 -7.78 -15.57 34.66
N THR A 255 -6.87 -15.95 35.55
CA THR A 255 -7.19 -16.57 36.84
C THR A 255 -6.25 -16.03 37.91
N GLU A 256 -6.71 -16.12 39.16
CA GLU A 256 -6.35 -15.29 40.30
C GLU A 256 -4.85 -15.22 40.63
N GLY A 257 -4.28 -14.02 40.50
CA GLY A 257 -3.24 -13.52 41.40
C GLY A 257 -1.77 -13.84 41.10
N ARG A 258 -1.41 -14.69 40.13
CA ARG A 258 0.01 -14.92 39.76
C ARG A 258 0.20 -15.20 38.26
N THR A 259 1.10 -14.43 37.63
CA THR A 259 1.61 -14.73 36.27
C THR A 259 2.80 -15.68 36.40
N VAL A 260 2.62 -16.94 36.03
CA VAL A 260 3.72 -17.91 35.88
C VAL A 260 3.75 -18.36 34.44
N ALA A 261 4.84 -18.05 33.72
CA ALA A 261 5.08 -18.55 32.38
C ALA A 261 5.65 -19.96 32.49
N ALA A 262 4.85 -20.97 32.15
CA ALA A 262 5.35 -22.29 31.82
C ALA A 262 5.44 -22.37 30.29
N THR A 263 6.66 -22.30 29.76
CA THR A 263 6.92 -22.59 28.35
C THR A 263 6.85 -24.09 28.13
N SER A 264 6.11 -24.51 27.12
CA SER A 264 6.29 -25.82 26.50
C SER A 264 6.32 -25.66 24.98
N PRO A 265 7.06 -26.51 24.26
CA PRO A 265 7.85 -26.06 23.12
C PRO A 265 6.99 -25.78 21.88
N LEU A 266 7.36 -24.70 21.18
CA LEU A 266 7.14 -24.53 19.75
C LEU A 266 7.55 -25.82 19.02
N LYS A 267 6.90 -26.13 17.88
CA LYS A 267 7.58 -26.94 16.85
C LYS A 267 8.93 -26.26 16.61
N ALA A 268 10.01 -26.97 16.93
CA ALA A 268 11.38 -26.49 16.90
C ALA A 268 11.68 -25.73 15.59
N GLU A 269 12.67 -24.83 15.63
CA GLU A 269 13.30 -24.32 14.40
C GLU A 269 13.44 -25.45 13.37
N PRO A 270 13.18 -25.22 12.07
CA PRO A 270 13.54 -26.21 11.07
C PRO A 270 15.02 -26.50 11.24
N GLN A 271 15.38 -27.74 11.59
CA GLN A 271 16.78 -28.18 11.56
C GLN A 271 17.35 -28.11 10.14
N ASP A 272 16.48 -28.08 9.12
CA ASP A 272 16.84 -27.93 7.72
C ASP A 272 17.39 -26.52 7.43
N ALA A 273 18.71 -26.46 7.21
CA ALA A 273 19.47 -25.27 6.88
C ALA A 273 18.94 -24.51 5.65
N ARG A 274 18.26 -25.20 4.71
CA ARG A 274 17.71 -24.59 3.49
C ARG A 274 16.50 -23.70 3.79
N CYS A 275 15.66 -24.11 4.75
CA CYS A 275 14.54 -23.28 5.19
C CYS A 275 15.03 -22.01 5.93
N LYS A 276 16.15 -22.10 6.66
CA LYS A 276 16.79 -20.93 7.31
C LYS A 276 17.39 -19.97 6.27
N ALA A 277 18.01 -20.49 5.22
CA ALA A 277 18.61 -19.69 4.14
C ALA A 277 17.57 -18.87 3.34
N ALA A 278 16.39 -19.43 3.08
CA ALA A 278 15.34 -18.74 2.31
C ALA A 278 14.74 -17.53 3.06
N THR A 279 14.62 -17.57 4.39
CA THR A 279 14.24 -16.38 5.20
C THR A 279 15.32 -15.29 5.19
N ARG A 280 16.61 -15.67 5.17
CA ARG A 280 17.73 -14.73 5.07
C ARG A 280 17.74 -13.97 3.73
N ARG A 281 17.20 -14.55 2.65
CA ARG A 281 17.06 -13.89 1.33
C ARG A 281 16.06 -12.72 1.31
N PHE A 282 15.12 -12.65 2.26
CA PHE A 282 14.26 -11.48 2.43
C PHE A 282 15.01 -10.25 2.94
N LEU A 283 16.01 -10.43 3.81
CA LEU A 283 16.93 -9.36 4.22
C LEU A 283 17.83 -8.91 3.07
N ALA A 284 18.20 -9.86 2.20
CA ALA A 284 18.89 -9.54 0.97
C ALA A 284 18.02 -8.66 0.05
N ALA A 285 16.68 -8.74 0.09
CA ALA A 285 15.82 -7.93 -0.79
C ALA A 285 15.99 -6.42 -0.60
N ASN A 286 16.16 -5.93 0.64
CA ASN A 286 16.40 -4.50 0.89
C ASN A 286 17.81 -4.06 0.45
N ILE A 287 18.81 -4.90 0.69
CA ILE A 287 20.19 -4.68 0.21
C ILE A 287 20.23 -4.67 -1.33
N THR A 288 19.57 -5.64 -1.95
CA THR A 288 19.44 -5.76 -3.41
C THR A 288 18.70 -4.58 -4.00
N ARG A 289 17.59 -4.11 -3.39
CA ARG A 289 16.86 -2.94 -3.86
C ARG A 289 17.69 -1.67 -3.74
N ALA A 290 18.47 -1.52 -2.68
CA ALA A 290 19.42 -0.42 -2.55
C ALA A 290 20.53 -0.48 -3.61
N GLU A 291 21.06 -1.66 -3.93
CA GLU A 291 22.02 -1.82 -5.03
C GLU A 291 21.41 -1.51 -6.41
N GLN A 292 20.23 -2.07 -6.71
CA GLN A 292 19.49 -1.82 -7.95
C GLN A 292 19.15 -0.34 -8.13
N ASP A 293 18.80 0.35 -7.05
CA ASP A 293 18.50 1.79 -7.07
C ASP A 293 19.77 2.67 -7.05
N GLY A 294 20.97 2.07 -7.06
CA GLY A 294 22.26 2.77 -7.07
C GLY A 294 22.62 3.43 -5.73
N CYS A 295 22.00 3.02 -4.63
CA CYS A 295 22.25 3.52 -3.28
C CYS A 295 23.29 2.68 -2.54
N LYS A 296 24.56 2.83 -2.95
CA LYS A 296 25.68 2.01 -2.46
C LYS A 296 25.89 2.07 -0.94
N SER A 297 25.62 3.22 -0.31
CA SER A 297 25.78 3.38 1.14
C SER A 297 24.74 2.65 1.99
N HIS A 298 23.68 2.08 1.39
CA HIS A 298 22.66 1.28 2.08
C HIS A 298 22.43 -0.10 1.44
N GLY A 299 23.25 -0.47 0.44
CA GLY A 299 23.28 -1.77 -0.22
C GLY A 299 24.26 -2.75 0.43
N LEU A 300 25.06 -3.43 -0.40
CA LEU A 300 25.98 -4.50 0.02
C LEU A 300 27.02 -4.02 1.04
N PHE A 301 27.35 -2.72 1.02
CA PHE A 301 28.20 -2.09 2.02
C PHE A 301 27.74 -2.32 3.47
N ARG A 302 26.44 -2.59 3.70
CA ARG A 302 25.88 -2.84 5.03
C ARG A 302 25.90 -4.31 5.45
N LEU A 303 26.14 -5.24 4.52
CA LEU A 303 26.08 -6.67 4.78
C LEU A 303 27.03 -7.13 5.92
N PRO A 304 28.32 -6.69 5.97
CA PRO A 304 29.20 -7.05 7.08
C PRO A 304 28.67 -6.61 8.44
N GLY A 305 28.07 -5.41 8.51
CA GLY A 305 27.46 -4.88 9.73
C GLY A 305 26.24 -5.68 10.18
N TYR A 306 25.38 -6.13 9.25
CA TYR A 306 24.27 -7.02 9.57
C TYR A 306 24.77 -8.37 10.10
N CYS A 307 25.72 -9.00 9.42
CA CYS A 307 26.27 -10.29 9.84
C CYS A 307 26.94 -10.22 11.21
N ALA A 308 27.74 -9.18 11.47
CA ALA A 308 28.39 -8.97 12.77
C ALA A 308 27.36 -8.82 13.90
N SER A 309 26.28 -8.08 13.66
CA SER A 309 25.26 -7.78 14.68
C SER A 309 24.35 -8.96 14.98
N LEU A 310 24.10 -9.81 13.99
CA LEU A 310 23.41 -11.08 14.18
C LEU A 310 24.28 -12.08 14.95
N ARG A 311 25.57 -12.20 14.61
CA ARG A 311 26.51 -13.10 15.29
C ARG A 311 26.80 -12.71 16.74
N SER A 312 26.83 -11.41 17.04
CA SER A 312 27.02 -10.94 18.42
C SER A 312 25.77 -11.10 19.30
N GLY A 313 24.62 -11.45 18.72
CA GLY A 313 23.34 -11.49 19.43
C GLY A 313 22.74 -10.11 19.72
N LYS A 314 23.38 -9.02 19.27
CA LYS A 314 22.86 -7.65 19.39
C LYS A 314 21.51 -7.52 18.67
N VAL A 315 21.43 -8.08 17.47
CA VAL A 315 20.19 -8.20 16.71
C VAL A 315 19.68 -9.63 16.85
N ASN A 316 18.46 -9.78 17.34
CA ASN A 316 17.82 -11.08 17.40
C ASN A 316 17.29 -11.47 16.02
N GLY A 317 18.06 -12.27 15.28
CA GLY A 317 17.68 -12.77 13.95
C GLY A 317 16.48 -13.73 13.94
N ALA A 318 16.08 -14.24 15.11
CA ALA A 318 14.88 -15.06 15.29
C ALA A 318 13.72 -14.26 15.90
N ALA A 319 13.88 -12.93 16.07
CA ALA A 319 12.87 -12.07 16.64
C ALA A 319 11.63 -12.02 15.76
N VAL A 320 10.53 -11.79 16.46
CA VAL A 320 9.22 -11.81 15.88
C VAL A 320 8.48 -10.55 16.25
N PRO A 321 8.16 -9.72 15.25
CA PRO A 321 7.26 -8.60 15.41
C PRO A 321 5.90 -8.96 16.00
N GLU A 322 5.53 -8.34 17.11
CA GLU A 322 4.17 -8.38 17.66
C GLU A 322 3.39 -7.16 17.17
N VAL A 323 2.32 -7.40 16.39
CA VAL A 323 1.48 -6.34 15.82
C VAL A 323 0.25 -6.12 16.68
N ARG A 324 -0.01 -4.88 17.09
CA ARG A 324 -1.15 -4.49 17.93
C ARG A 324 -1.87 -3.28 17.39
N SER A 325 -3.20 -3.34 17.34
CA SER A 325 -4.05 -2.16 17.15
C SER A 325 -4.22 -1.45 18.50
N ILE A 326 -3.52 -0.33 18.70
CA ILE A 326 -3.57 0.40 19.98
C ILE A 326 -4.53 1.59 19.97
N ALA A 327 -4.98 2.03 18.79
CA ALA A 327 -6.02 3.04 18.62
C ALA A 327 -6.69 2.89 17.23
N PRO A 328 -7.82 3.58 16.94
CA PRO A 328 -8.48 3.50 15.64
C PRO A 328 -7.54 3.75 14.45
N ALA A 329 -6.63 4.71 14.59
CA ALA A 329 -5.66 5.11 13.59
C ALA A 329 -4.20 4.76 13.94
N CYS A 330 -3.94 3.94 14.96
CA CYS A 330 -2.57 3.61 15.37
C CYS A 330 -2.35 2.10 15.45
N VAL A 331 -1.26 1.64 14.81
CA VAL A 331 -0.71 0.29 14.88
C VAL A 331 0.63 0.38 15.61
N LEU A 332 0.84 -0.45 16.63
CA LEU A 332 2.13 -0.61 17.28
C LEU A 332 2.72 -1.96 16.86
N VAL A 333 3.97 -1.96 16.43
CA VAL A 333 4.74 -3.15 16.14
C VAL A 333 5.97 -3.18 17.03
N ASP A 334 6.03 -4.21 17.86
CA ASP A 334 7.19 -4.47 18.70
C ASP A 334 8.09 -5.49 18.00
N ALA A 335 9.26 -5.06 17.52
CA ALA A 335 10.16 -5.90 16.74
C ALA A 335 10.93 -6.94 17.59
N GLY A 336 10.81 -6.93 18.92
CA GLY A 336 11.43 -7.94 19.79
C GLY A 336 12.96 -7.98 19.73
N GLY A 337 13.61 -6.84 19.45
CA GLY A 337 15.06 -6.76 19.21
C GLY A 337 15.49 -7.21 17.81
N GLY A 338 14.54 -7.40 16.90
CA GLY A 338 14.75 -7.82 15.52
C GLY A 338 15.11 -6.69 14.57
N LEU A 339 15.01 -6.99 13.27
CA LEU A 339 15.26 -6.04 12.19
C LEU A 339 14.00 -5.22 11.86
N SER A 340 14.15 -3.96 11.48
CA SER A 340 13.00 -3.07 11.22
C SER A 340 12.17 -3.52 10.02
N THR A 341 12.78 -3.99 8.93
CA THR A 341 12.05 -4.35 7.70
C THR A 341 10.99 -5.44 7.92
N PRO A 342 11.29 -6.59 8.57
CA PRO A 342 10.25 -7.52 8.99
C PRO A 342 9.15 -6.89 9.86
N ALA A 343 9.52 -5.99 10.78
CA ALA A 343 8.58 -5.32 11.67
C ALA A 343 7.63 -4.40 10.90
N VAL A 344 8.14 -3.51 10.07
CA VAL A 344 7.35 -2.63 9.19
C VAL A 344 6.38 -3.46 8.34
N LEU A 345 6.87 -4.50 7.68
CA LEU A 345 6.05 -5.32 6.78
C LEU A 345 4.97 -6.11 7.53
N SER A 346 5.21 -6.53 8.78
CA SER A 346 4.20 -7.19 9.60
C SER A 346 3.01 -6.26 9.94
N GLY A 347 3.26 -4.95 10.11
CA GLY A 347 2.23 -3.96 10.41
C GLY A 347 1.57 -3.32 9.19
N HIS A 348 2.13 -3.54 7.99
CA HIS A 348 1.77 -2.82 6.77
C HIS A 348 0.29 -3.00 6.37
N GLY A 349 -0.22 -4.25 6.42
CA GLY A 349 -1.62 -4.53 6.09
C GLY A 349 -2.60 -3.76 6.99
N MET A 350 -2.38 -3.84 8.31
CA MET A 350 -3.23 -3.13 9.29
C MET A 350 -3.11 -1.60 9.17
N LEU A 351 -1.92 -1.07 8.83
CA LEU A 351 -1.72 0.35 8.55
C LEU A 351 -2.59 0.80 7.37
N VAL A 352 -2.56 0.05 6.26
CA VAL A 352 -3.35 0.33 5.06
C VAL A 352 -4.83 0.31 5.39
N GLU A 353 -5.32 -0.72 6.08
CA GLU A 353 -6.73 -0.84 6.48
C GLU A 353 -7.18 0.34 7.35
N LYS A 354 -6.37 0.74 8.34
CA LYS A 354 -6.68 1.88 9.20
C LYS A 354 -6.62 3.21 8.45
N ALA A 355 -5.68 3.40 7.54
CA ALA A 355 -5.64 4.59 6.70
C ALA A 355 -6.89 4.66 5.80
N ARG A 356 -7.31 3.52 5.24
CA ARG A 356 -8.57 3.40 4.49
C ARG A 356 -9.81 3.66 5.34
N ALA A 357 -9.80 3.35 6.62
CA ALA A 357 -10.95 3.54 7.50
C ALA A 357 -11.04 4.98 8.04
N ASN A 358 -9.91 5.55 8.44
CA ASN A 358 -9.84 6.83 9.17
C ASN A 358 -9.37 8.01 8.32
N GLY A 359 -8.87 7.75 7.10
CA GLY A 359 -8.22 8.73 6.24
C GLY A 359 -6.74 8.91 6.53
N ILE A 360 -6.32 8.81 7.79
CA ILE A 360 -4.91 8.78 8.21
C ILE A 360 -4.69 7.67 9.23
N ALA A 361 -3.53 7.02 9.19
CA ALA A 361 -3.08 6.10 10.21
C ALA A 361 -1.57 6.17 10.42
N ALA A 362 -1.13 5.75 11.60
CA ALA A 362 0.27 5.67 12.01
C ALA A 362 0.64 4.22 12.36
N LEU A 363 1.81 3.79 11.92
CA LEU A 363 2.49 2.59 12.32
C LEU A 363 3.70 3.00 13.15
N LEU A 364 3.72 2.58 14.42
CA LEU A 364 4.77 2.84 15.38
C LEU A 364 5.57 1.55 15.53
N VAL A 365 6.86 1.56 15.19
CA VAL A 365 7.77 0.43 15.35
C VAL A 365 8.69 0.72 16.52
N THR A 366 8.85 -0.26 17.41
CA THR A 366 9.70 -0.16 18.61
C THR A 366 10.58 -1.40 18.76
N ARG A 367 11.72 -1.25 19.44
CA ARG A 367 12.72 -2.30 19.69
C ARG A 367 13.25 -2.94 18.41
N ALA A 368 13.39 -2.13 17.36
CA ALA A 368 13.88 -2.55 16.05
C ALA A 368 15.34 -2.15 15.83
N HIS A 369 16.00 -2.81 14.89
CA HIS A 369 17.34 -2.46 14.42
C HIS A 369 17.31 -2.21 12.91
N HIS A 370 17.88 -1.09 12.47
CA HIS A 370 17.87 -0.69 11.07
C HIS A 370 19.21 -0.12 10.63
N PHE A 371 19.64 -0.51 9.43
CA PHE A 371 20.83 0.03 8.77
C PHE A 371 20.58 0.33 7.29
N ALA A 372 19.33 0.33 6.86
CA ALA A 372 18.94 0.50 5.47
C ALA A 372 18.36 1.89 5.21
N ALA A 373 17.95 2.13 3.98
CA ALA A 373 17.22 3.33 3.62
C ALA A 373 15.72 3.20 3.93
N LEU A 374 15.01 4.32 4.01
CA LEU A 374 13.59 4.39 4.38
C LEU A 374 12.64 4.33 3.18
N TRP A 375 13.11 4.67 1.96
CA TRP A 375 12.22 4.62 0.79
C TRP A 375 11.56 3.24 0.57
N PRO A 376 12.20 2.08 0.84
CA PRO A 376 11.55 0.78 0.69
C PRO A 376 10.33 0.62 1.61
N ASP A 377 10.29 1.33 2.74
CA ASP A 377 9.22 1.25 3.72
C ASP A 377 7.98 2.09 3.32
N VAL A 378 8.17 3.14 2.50
CA VAL A 378 7.10 4.06 2.07
C VAL A 378 6.69 3.91 0.60
N GLU A 379 7.60 3.45 -0.27
CA GLU A 379 7.34 3.33 -1.71
C GLU A 379 6.16 2.38 -2.03
N PRO A 380 6.02 1.19 -1.39
CA PRO A 380 4.88 0.30 -1.62
C PRO A 380 3.52 0.91 -1.23
N LEU A 381 3.47 1.69 -0.14
CA LEU A 381 2.25 2.40 0.28
C LEU A 381 1.71 3.31 -0.83
N ALA A 382 2.60 3.99 -1.55
CA ALA A 382 2.25 4.85 -2.66
C ALA A 382 1.99 4.08 -3.97
N ALA A 383 2.91 3.21 -4.38
CA ALA A 383 2.84 2.50 -5.64
C ALA A 383 1.64 1.52 -5.70
N GLU A 384 1.45 0.73 -4.64
CA GLU A 384 0.52 -0.39 -4.63
C GLU A 384 -0.82 0.00 -4.01
N HIS A 385 -0.76 0.78 -2.92
CA HIS A 385 -1.95 1.18 -2.18
C HIS A 385 -2.42 2.60 -2.52
N GLY A 386 -1.70 3.39 -3.31
CA GLY A 386 -2.17 4.74 -3.67
C GLY A 386 -2.35 5.64 -2.44
N LEU A 387 -1.57 5.41 -1.39
CA LEU A 387 -1.53 6.20 -0.16
C LEU A 387 -0.36 7.18 -0.22
N VAL A 388 -0.52 8.35 0.37
CA VAL A 388 0.62 9.22 0.68
C VAL A 388 1.25 8.67 1.95
N ALA A 389 2.57 8.51 1.97
CA ALA A 389 3.29 7.93 3.09
C ALA A 389 4.47 8.78 3.53
N MET A 390 4.75 8.77 4.84
CA MET A 390 5.93 9.39 5.44
C MET A 390 6.56 8.42 6.43
N ALA A 391 7.89 8.32 6.47
CA ALA A 391 8.60 7.56 7.48
C ALA A 391 9.61 8.44 8.21
N PHE A 392 9.76 8.21 9.52
CA PHE A 392 10.68 8.92 10.40
C PHE A 392 11.37 7.90 11.32
N LEU A 393 12.70 7.94 11.38
CA LEU A 393 13.51 6.98 12.14
C LEU A 393 14.67 7.71 12.82
N ASN A 394 15.01 7.31 14.04
CA ASN A 394 16.22 7.81 14.72
C ASN A 394 17.34 6.76 14.73
N SER A 395 18.53 7.17 15.17
CA SER A 395 19.70 6.30 15.31
C SER A 395 20.65 6.87 16.36
N LYS A 396 21.74 6.16 16.70
CA LYS A 396 22.75 6.71 17.61
C LYS A 396 23.31 8.06 17.15
N ALA A 397 23.73 8.87 18.12
CA ALA A 397 24.12 10.25 17.87
C ALA A 397 25.34 10.40 16.95
N PHE A 398 25.16 11.18 15.89
CA PHE A 398 26.18 11.57 14.91
C PHE A 398 26.14 13.06 14.55
N VAL A 399 24.97 13.70 14.64
CA VAL A 399 24.71 15.06 14.14
C VAL A 399 24.67 16.05 15.29
N ALA A 400 25.38 17.18 15.14
CA ALA A 400 25.40 18.26 16.13
C ALA A 400 24.14 19.14 16.07
N HIS A 401 23.82 19.80 17.19
CA HIS A 401 22.80 20.84 17.23
C HIS A 401 23.33 22.15 16.63
N ALA A 402 22.96 22.50 15.39
CA ALA A 402 23.48 23.70 14.73
C ALA A 402 22.43 24.84 14.69
N PRO A 403 22.86 26.12 14.77
CA PRO A 403 24.24 26.59 15.00
C PRO A 403 24.69 26.41 16.47
N GLY A 404 26.01 26.41 16.70
CA GLY A 404 26.63 26.52 18.02
C GLY A 404 26.97 25.20 18.73
N GLY A 405 26.26 24.11 18.44
CA GLY A 405 26.58 22.79 18.97
C GLY A 405 27.85 22.22 18.34
N ARG A 406 28.69 21.60 19.19
CA ARG A 406 30.02 21.07 18.83
C ARG A 406 30.15 19.56 19.04
N LYS A 407 29.09 18.90 19.49
CA LYS A 407 29.08 17.46 19.83
C LYS A 407 27.88 16.77 19.19
N PRO A 408 27.96 15.46 18.90
CA PRO A 408 26.82 14.68 18.43
C PRO A 408 25.66 14.72 19.44
N VAL A 409 24.45 14.98 18.95
CA VAL A 409 23.21 15.01 19.74
C VAL A 409 22.15 14.11 19.12
N TYR A 410 21.98 14.19 17.81
CA TYR A 410 20.95 13.46 17.05
C TYR A 410 21.57 12.38 16.20
N GLY A 411 20.82 11.35 15.83
CA GLY A 411 21.20 10.51 14.71
C GLY A 411 21.19 11.29 13.39
N THR A 412 21.49 10.61 12.27
CA THR A 412 21.24 11.22 10.94
C THR A 412 19.75 11.38 10.65
N ASN A 413 18.89 10.85 11.53
CA ASN A 413 17.45 11.06 11.64
C ASN A 413 16.76 11.23 10.28
N PRO A 414 16.78 10.18 9.45
CA PRO A 414 16.22 10.25 8.11
C PRO A 414 14.70 10.42 8.13
N MET A 415 14.21 11.02 7.06
CA MET A 415 12.79 11.05 6.73
C MET A 415 12.60 10.65 5.27
N ALA A 416 11.56 9.87 5.01
CA ALA A 416 11.12 9.56 3.66
C ALA A 416 9.68 10.00 3.43
N PHE A 417 9.36 10.29 2.18
CA PHE A 417 8.02 10.63 1.72
C PHE A 417 7.76 9.93 0.39
N ALA A 418 6.60 9.31 0.26
CA ALA A 418 6.12 8.74 -0.98
C ALA A 418 4.72 9.28 -1.31
N CYS A 419 4.52 9.61 -2.58
CA CYS A 419 3.25 10.11 -3.10
C CYS A 419 2.87 9.32 -4.36
N PRO A 420 1.63 8.82 -4.44
CA PRO A 420 1.22 8.02 -5.59
C PRO A 420 1.16 8.88 -6.83
N ARG A 421 1.60 8.31 -7.95
CA ARG A 421 1.49 8.91 -9.29
C ARG A 421 0.49 8.15 -10.13
N ARG A 422 -0.04 8.80 -11.16
CA ARG A 422 -0.92 8.17 -12.14
C ARG A 422 -0.07 7.50 -13.22
N SER A 423 -0.38 6.25 -13.53
CA SER A 423 0.21 5.57 -14.69
C SER A 423 -0.43 6.05 -16.00
N PRO A 424 0.24 5.90 -17.16
CA PRO A 424 -0.31 6.30 -18.46
C PRO A 424 -1.66 5.65 -18.82
N ASP A 425 -1.95 4.46 -18.28
CA ASP A 425 -3.23 3.76 -18.47
C ASP A 425 -4.34 4.20 -17.49
N GLY A 426 -4.05 5.18 -16.63
CA GLY A 426 -5.00 5.79 -15.69
C GLY A 426 -5.07 5.15 -14.31
N GLY A 427 -4.26 4.11 -14.06
CA GLY A 427 -4.09 3.46 -12.76
C GLY A 427 -3.04 4.14 -11.86
N LEU A 428 -2.49 3.38 -10.92
CA LEU A 428 -1.34 3.80 -10.11
C LEU A 428 -0.04 3.45 -10.82
N SER A 429 0.92 4.37 -10.79
CA SER A 429 2.27 4.14 -11.31
C SER A 429 3.08 3.30 -10.32
N GLU A 430 3.81 2.31 -10.85
CA GLU A 430 4.86 1.58 -10.12
C GLU A 430 6.07 2.47 -9.75
N ARG A 431 6.13 3.69 -10.32
CA ARG A 431 7.12 4.72 -10.02
C ARG A 431 6.42 5.91 -9.35
N PRO A 432 6.11 5.82 -8.05
CA PRO A 432 5.57 6.95 -7.30
C PRO A 432 6.62 8.06 -7.16
N PHE A 433 6.21 9.26 -6.76
CA PHE A 433 7.16 10.29 -6.36
C PHE A 433 7.70 9.92 -4.98
N VAL A 434 9.03 9.80 -4.83
CA VAL A 434 9.63 9.45 -3.55
C VAL A 434 10.87 10.30 -3.25
N PHE A 435 10.98 10.82 -2.03
CA PHE A 435 12.26 11.27 -1.50
C PHE A 435 12.60 10.54 -0.20
N ASP A 436 13.89 10.40 0.04
CA ASP A 436 14.47 9.84 1.26
C ASP A 436 15.76 10.61 1.52
N GLN A 437 15.84 11.24 2.69
CA GLN A 437 16.94 12.12 3.05
C GLN A 437 17.26 12.08 4.54
N ALA A 438 18.53 12.26 4.87
CA ALA A 438 18.98 12.51 6.24
C ALA A 438 18.68 13.95 6.67
N SER A 439 18.63 14.18 7.99
CA SER A 439 18.71 15.54 8.57
C SER A 439 20.13 16.10 8.54
N ALA A 440 21.13 15.24 8.33
CA ALA A 440 22.53 15.60 8.10
C ALA A 440 22.76 16.12 6.67
N THR A 441 23.74 17.01 6.49
CA THR A 441 24.17 17.51 5.16
C THR A 441 24.68 16.41 4.24
N MET A 442 25.23 15.33 4.81
CA MET A 442 25.78 14.18 4.09
C MET A 442 25.41 12.89 4.84
N ALA A 443 25.18 11.79 4.12
CA ALA A 443 24.97 10.49 4.75
C ALA A 443 26.27 10.00 5.43
N ARG A 444 26.15 9.40 6.61
CA ARG A 444 27.33 8.88 7.32
C ARG A 444 28.09 7.82 6.51
N GLY A 445 27.37 6.97 5.77
CA GLY A 445 27.97 5.97 4.90
C GLY A 445 28.83 6.60 3.78
N ASP A 446 28.38 7.71 3.21
CA ASP A 446 29.15 8.41 2.15
C ASP A 446 30.43 9.03 2.73
N MET A 447 30.38 9.55 3.96
CA MET A 447 31.58 10.02 4.67
C MET A 447 32.54 8.88 5.03
N MET A 448 32.02 7.69 5.39
CA MET A 448 32.84 6.49 5.60
C MET A 448 33.55 6.05 4.32
N ILE A 449 32.85 6.12 3.17
CA ILE A 449 33.43 5.82 1.85
C ILE A 449 34.51 6.86 1.51
N ALA A 450 34.24 8.16 1.69
CA ALA A 450 35.22 9.22 1.46
C ALA A 450 36.47 9.04 2.33
N ALA A 451 36.31 8.72 3.62
CA ALA A 451 37.43 8.46 4.53
C ALA A 451 38.24 7.21 4.13
N ARG A 452 37.57 6.13 3.71
CA ARG A 452 38.23 4.91 3.21
C ARG A 452 39.07 5.21 1.98
N ASP A 453 38.54 6.02 1.07
CA ASP A 453 39.16 6.31 -0.24
C ASP A 453 40.11 7.52 -0.18
N GLY A 454 40.28 8.15 0.98
CA GLY A 454 41.15 9.32 1.15
C GLY A 454 40.63 10.60 0.48
N HIS A 455 39.34 10.70 0.22
CA HIS A 455 38.70 11.86 -0.40
C HIS A 455 38.21 12.88 0.65
N ALA A 456 38.31 14.18 0.31
CA ALA A 456 37.75 15.25 1.11
C ALA A 456 36.21 15.28 1.04
N ILE A 457 35.56 15.64 2.15
CA ILE A 457 34.12 15.95 2.18
C ILE A 457 33.87 17.43 1.88
N PRO A 458 32.70 17.81 1.33
CA PRO A 458 32.36 19.21 1.12
C PRO A 458 32.37 20.03 2.42
N ALA A 459 32.77 21.30 2.32
CA ALA A 459 32.71 22.22 3.45
C ALA A 459 31.29 22.32 4.02
N GLY A 460 31.17 22.41 5.35
CA GLY A 460 29.89 22.46 6.05
C GLY A 460 29.20 21.11 6.26
N CYS A 461 29.88 19.98 5.98
CA CYS A 461 29.36 18.64 6.26
C CYS A 461 29.64 18.14 7.69
N ALA A 462 30.76 18.55 8.31
CA ALA A 462 31.19 18.03 9.59
C ALA A 462 32.02 19.01 10.42
N LEU A 463 32.10 18.70 11.71
CA LEU A 463 33.05 19.20 12.68
C LEU A 463 34.00 18.05 13.05
N ASP A 464 35.26 18.35 13.36
CA ASP A 464 36.23 17.40 13.88
C ASP A 464 36.01 17.06 15.37
N GLU A 465 36.89 16.24 15.96
CA GLU A 465 36.85 15.88 17.37
C GLU A 465 36.97 17.06 18.36
N HIS A 466 37.46 18.21 17.90
CA HIS A 466 37.55 19.45 18.68
C HIS A 466 36.32 20.34 18.49
N GLY A 467 35.44 20.03 17.55
CA GLY A 467 34.25 20.81 17.22
C GLY A 467 34.52 21.94 16.24
N GLU A 468 35.63 21.88 15.48
CA GLU A 468 35.97 22.85 14.44
C GLU A 468 35.54 22.34 13.05
N PRO A 469 35.08 23.22 12.12
CA PRO A 469 34.69 22.80 10.78
C PRO A 469 35.81 22.09 10.03
N THR A 470 35.49 20.98 9.37
CA THR A 470 36.48 20.17 8.64
C THR A 470 35.99 19.68 7.29
N THR A 471 36.93 19.52 6.35
CA THR A 471 36.75 18.82 5.07
C THR A 471 37.45 17.46 5.05
N ASP A 472 38.14 17.09 6.14
CA ASP A 472 38.73 15.75 6.30
C ASP A 472 37.64 14.77 6.75
N ALA A 473 37.39 13.75 5.93
CA ALA A 473 36.34 12.76 6.18
C ALA A 473 36.59 11.95 7.46
N ALA A 474 37.84 11.60 7.76
CA ALA A 474 38.20 10.80 8.93
C ALA A 474 38.06 11.61 10.22
N ALA A 475 38.47 12.89 10.21
CA ALA A 475 38.24 13.83 11.30
C ALA A 475 36.74 14.05 11.53
N GLY A 476 35.96 14.24 10.46
CA GLY A 476 34.51 14.37 10.54
C GLY A 476 33.81 13.15 11.16
N LEU A 477 34.30 11.93 10.89
CA LEU A 477 33.77 10.70 11.49
C LEU A 477 34.07 10.57 12.99
N ARG A 478 35.18 11.16 13.46
CA ARG A 478 35.56 11.23 14.89
C ARG A 478 34.83 12.36 15.62
N GLY A 479 34.46 13.41 14.91
CA GLY A 479 33.68 14.54 15.42
C GLY A 479 32.18 14.36 15.23
N ALA A 480 31.53 15.37 14.64
CA ALA A 480 30.08 15.42 14.46
C ALA A 480 29.70 15.88 13.06
N GLN A 481 28.66 15.28 12.48
CA GLN A 481 28.05 15.76 11.24
C GLN A 481 27.25 17.04 11.49
N LEU A 482 27.19 17.92 10.50
CA LEU A 482 26.35 19.10 10.53
C LEU A 482 24.98 18.81 9.87
N PRO A 483 23.90 19.39 10.40
CA PRO A 483 22.58 19.27 9.80
C PRO A 483 22.47 20.11 8.52
N PHE A 484 21.67 19.64 7.56
CA PHE A 484 21.46 20.38 6.33
C PHE A 484 20.79 21.72 6.63
N ALA A 485 21.16 22.78 5.90
CA ALA A 485 20.61 24.12 6.10
C ALA A 485 20.67 24.63 7.56
N GLY A 486 21.64 24.17 8.36
CA GLY A 486 21.88 24.62 9.73
C GLY A 486 20.65 24.42 10.64
N HIS A 487 20.13 25.53 11.19
CA HIS A 487 19.00 25.49 12.14
C HIS A 487 17.75 24.78 11.61
N LYS A 488 17.51 24.77 10.29
CA LYS A 488 16.35 24.07 9.70
C LYS A 488 16.52 22.55 9.77
N GLY A 489 17.69 22.03 9.40
CA GLY A 489 17.99 20.62 9.56
C GLY A 489 18.04 20.20 11.02
N THR A 490 18.49 21.07 11.93
CA THR A 490 18.42 20.84 13.38
C THR A 490 16.96 20.67 13.85
N ALA A 491 16.06 21.56 13.43
CA ALA A 491 14.65 21.48 13.79
C ALA A 491 14.01 20.17 13.30
N ILE A 492 14.37 19.74 12.10
CA ILE A 492 13.95 18.47 11.51
C ILE A 492 14.54 17.28 12.27
N ALA A 493 15.83 17.29 12.59
CA ALA A 493 16.49 16.23 13.35
C ALA A 493 15.80 16.04 14.70
N LEU A 494 15.51 17.15 15.39
CA LEU A 494 14.80 17.15 16.67
C LEU A 494 13.35 16.63 16.53
N MET A 495 12.62 17.04 15.50
CA MET A 495 11.28 16.54 15.22
C MET A 495 11.29 15.01 15.00
N VAL A 496 12.20 14.51 14.17
CA VAL A 496 12.35 13.08 13.91
C VAL A 496 12.74 12.34 15.17
N GLU A 497 13.64 12.89 16.00
CA GLU A 497 14.01 12.29 17.28
C GLU A 497 12.79 12.13 18.20
N ILE A 498 11.95 13.16 18.32
CA ILE A 498 10.75 13.13 19.16
C ILE A 498 9.72 12.11 18.61
N LEU A 499 9.53 12.06 17.29
CA LEU A 499 8.61 11.11 16.67
C LEU A 499 9.12 9.68 16.78
N ALA A 500 10.38 9.43 16.46
CA ALA A 500 10.92 8.08 16.35
C ALA A 500 11.36 7.50 17.70
N ALA A 501 11.79 8.30 18.68
CA ALA A 501 12.16 7.84 20.02
C ALA A 501 11.03 8.04 21.02
N SER A 502 10.64 9.29 21.30
CA SER A 502 9.69 9.58 22.39
C SER A 502 8.31 8.96 22.17
N LEU A 503 7.78 9.00 20.95
CA LEU A 503 6.43 8.49 20.65
C LEU A 503 6.38 6.96 20.61
N THR A 504 7.47 6.30 20.22
CA THR A 504 7.57 4.83 20.16
C THR A 504 8.04 4.22 21.48
N GLY A 505 8.55 5.06 22.41
CA GLY A 505 9.16 4.64 23.66
C GLY A 505 10.55 4.03 23.49
N ASP A 506 11.24 4.29 22.38
CA ASP A 506 12.59 3.80 22.12
C ASP A 506 13.68 4.78 22.60
N ALA A 507 14.93 4.35 22.55
CA ALA A 507 16.08 5.12 23.01
C ALA A 507 16.32 6.36 22.16
N PHE A 508 16.64 7.47 22.83
CA PHE A 508 17.19 8.65 22.17
C PHE A 508 18.58 8.38 21.61
N ALA A 509 18.98 9.14 20.60
CA ALA A 509 20.27 9.02 19.93
C ALA A 509 21.48 9.04 20.88
N HIS A 510 21.43 9.86 21.94
CA HIS A 510 22.50 9.95 22.93
C HIS A 510 22.55 8.73 23.87
N GLU A 511 21.39 8.14 24.19
CA GLU A 511 21.28 6.91 24.99
C GLU A 511 21.77 5.70 24.18
N ALA A 512 21.38 5.64 22.90
CA ALA A 512 21.84 4.62 21.96
C ALA A 512 23.36 4.72 21.72
N LEU A 513 23.94 5.93 21.73
CA LEU A 513 25.39 6.12 21.67
C LEU A 513 26.07 5.66 22.96
N ALA A 514 25.54 6.03 24.13
CA ALA A 514 26.11 5.65 25.43
C ALA A 514 26.08 4.14 25.68
N SER A 515 25.11 3.44 25.09
CA SER A 515 24.94 1.99 25.20
C SER A 515 25.74 1.19 24.16
N ALA A 516 26.40 1.85 23.20
CA ALA A 516 27.14 1.17 22.14
C ALA A 516 28.48 0.62 22.65
N ALA A 517 28.77 -0.64 22.34
CA ALA A 517 30.06 -1.24 22.69
C ALA A 517 31.21 -0.56 21.92
N PRO A 518 32.43 -0.46 22.50
CA PRO A 518 33.60 0.04 21.78
C PRO A 518 33.82 -0.73 20.48
N GLY A 519 33.93 -0.02 19.35
CA GLY A 519 34.11 -0.64 18.03
C GLY A 519 32.83 -1.21 17.40
N ASP A 520 31.66 -1.01 18.01
CA ASP A 520 30.38 -1.45 17.47
C ASP A 520 29.98 -0.67 16.20
N LYS A 521 30.14 -1.35 15.06
CA LYS A 521 29.78 -0.88 13.72
C LYS A 521 28.36 -1.29 13.30
N GLY A 522 27.62 -2.02 14.13
CA GLY A 522 26.28 -2.51 13.84
C GLY A 522 25.18 -1.45 14.03
N PRO A 523 23.95 -1.70 13.52
CA PRO A 523 22.81 -0.84 13.79
C PRO A 523 22.51 -0.79 15.29
N THR A 524 22.08 0.35 15.80
CA THR A 524 21.54 0.45 17.17
C THR A 524 20.05 0.16 17.18
N GLN A 525 19.53 -0.18 18.35
CA GLN A 525 18.09 -0.19 18.54
C GLN A 525 17.54 1.22 18.28
N HIS A 526 16.38 1.31 17.64
CA HIS A 526 15.71 2.55 17.30
C HIS A 526 14.19 2.33 17.28
N GLY A 527 13.46 3.43 17.32
CA GLY A 527 12.07 3.44 16.92
C GLY A 527 11.88 4.02 15.53
N GLU A 528 10.71 3.78 14.96
CA GLU A 528 10.33 4.27 13.64
C GLU A 528 8.83 4.57 13.59
N VAL A 529 8.45 5.63 12.88
CA VAL A 529 7.06 6.01 12.68
C VAL A 529 6.77 6.14 11.20
N ILE A 530 5.78 5.39 10.72
CA ILE A 530 5.26 5.50 9.36
C ILE A 530 3.83 6.05 9.40
N LEU A 531 3.60 7.17 8.74
CA LEU A 531 2.28 7.76 8.55
C LEU A 531 1.77 7.38 7.16
N ALA A 532 0.52 6.96 7.06
CA ALA A 532 -0.17 6.70 5.81
C ALA A 532 -1.46 7.51 5.73
N ILE A 533 -1.64 8.24 4.64
CA ILE A 533 -2.77 9.12 4.38
C ILE A 533 -3.47 8.63 3.11
N ASP A 534 -4.79 8.44 3.17
CA ASP A 534 -5.61 8.03 2.04
C ASP A 534 -6.14 9.26 1.27
N PRO A 535 -5.62 9.56 0.07
CA PRO A 535 -6.14 10.65 -0.74
C PRO A 535 -7.61 10.48 -1.11
N GLU A 536 -8.14 9.25 -1.10
CA GLU A 536 -9.57 9.02 -1.31
C GLU A 536 -10.43 9.71 -0.25
N ARG A 537 -9.96 9.74 1.00
CA ARG A 537 -10.68 10.32 2.13
C ARG A 537 -10.31 11.77 2.41
N CYS A 538 -9.03 12.11 2.24
CA CYS A 538 -8.50 13.40 2.66
C CYS A 538 -8.50 14.45 1.54
N SER A 539 -8.63 14.05 0.26
CA SER A 539 -8.63 15.00 -0.85
C SER A 539 -9.95 15.80 -0.91
N ALA A 540 -9.86 17.09 -0.60
CA ALA A 540 -10.99 18.03 -0.70
C ALA A 540 -11.56 18.15 -2.12
N GLY A 541 -10.76 17.83 -3.15
CA GLY A 541 -11.11 17.98 -4.57
C GLY A 541 -11.93 16.86 -5.20
N GLY A 542 -12.33 15.83 -4.44
CA GLY A 542 -13.11 14.70 -4.95
C GLY A 542 -12.33 13.38 -5.02
N GLY A 543 -11.63 13.04 -3.93
CA GLY A 543 -10.98 11.74 -3.77
C GLY A 543 -9.67 11.59 -4.53
N ARG A 544 -9.24 10.34 -4.71
CA ARG A 544 -7.90 10.02 -5.21
C ARG A 544 -7.66 10.44 -6.64
N ALA A 545 -8.65 10.31 -7.51
CA ALA A 545 -8.50 10.70 -8.92
C ALA A 545 -8.18 12.20 -9.08
N ALA A 546 -8.88 13.05 -8.32
CA ALA A 546 -8.63 14.49 -8.31
C ALA A 546 -7.26 14.82 -7.69
N PHE A 547 -6.89 14.13 -6.62
CA PHE A 547 -5.56 14.25 -6.02
C PHE A 547 -4.45 13.91 -7.02
N LEU A 548 -4.53 12.76 -7.69
CA LEU A 548 -3.54 12.32 -8.68
C LEU A 548 -3.43 13.31 -9.84
N SER A 549 -4.54 13.87 -10.32
CA SER A 549 -4.50 14.90 -11.37
C SER A 549 -3.67 16.11 -10.93
N ARG A 550 -3.87 16.59 -9.70
CA ARG A 550 -3.12 17.73 -9.15
C ARG A 550 -1.64 17.41 -8.94
N VAL A 551 -1.32 16.16 -8.58
CA VAL A 551 0.07 15.69 -8.48
C VAL A 551 0.71 15.68 -9.85
N GLU A 552 0.07 15.11 -10.87
CA GLU A 552 0.63 15.10 -12.24
C GLU A 552 0.72 16.51 -12.84
N ASP A 553 -0.21 17.42 -12.55
CA ASP A 553 -0.10 18.82 -12.97
C ASP A 553 1.18 19.47 -12.42
N LEU A 554 1.46 19.28 -11.12
CA LEU A 554 2.65 19.83 -10.47
C LEU A 554 3.94 19.17 -10.97
N LEU A 555 3.96 17.84 -11.01
CA LEU A 555 5.15 17.11 -11.43
C LEU A 555 5.45 17.33 -12.92
N GLY A 556 4.42 17.42 -13.76
CA GLY A 556 4.55 17.74 -15.18
C GLY A 556 5.11 19.14 -15.41
N PHE A 557 4.75 20.12 -14.57
CA PHE A 557 5.36 21.46 -14.62
C PHE A 557 6.86 21.40 -14.30
N VAL A 558 7.25 20.68 -13.26
CA VAL A 558 8.66 20.53 -12.87
C VAL A 558 9.45 19.70 -13.90
N GLU A 559 8.85 18.68 -14.50
CA GLU A 559 9.46 17.87 -15.56
C GLU A 559 9.64 18.68 -16.86
N ALA A 560 8.73 19.61 -17.17
CA ALA A 560 8.90 20.54 -18.29
C ALA A 560 10.08 21.50 -18.07
N GLU A 561 10.17 22.11 -16.88
CA GLU A 561 11.32 22.95 -16.51
C GLU A 561 12.63 22.16 -16.52
N ALA A 562 12.61 20.91 -16.08
CA ALA A 562 13.79 20.04 -16.14
C ALA A 562 14.27 19.78 -17.57
N THR A 563 13.34 19.69 -18.53
CA THR A 563 13.67 19.52 -19.96
C THR A 563 14.34 20.78 -20.51
N GLU A 564 13.79 21.96 -20.22
CA GLU A 564 14.39 23.25 -20.62
C GLU A 564 15.78 23.45 -19.99
N ALA A 565 15.93 23.07 -18.72
CA ALA A 565 17.22 23.13 -18.03
C ALA A 565 18.27 22.22 -18.71
N GLU A 566 17.89 20.99 -19.11
CA GLU A 566 18.78 20.06 -19.80
C GLU A 566 19.24 20.59 -21.15
N GLU A 567 18.34 21.19 -21.94
CA GLU A 567 18.67 21.86 -23.22
C GLU A 567 19.64 23.04 -23.02
N ALA A 568 19.56 23.73 -21.88
CA ALA A 568 20.48 24.79 -21.48
C ALA A 568 21.80 24.28 -20.86
N GLY A 569 22.01 22.96 -20.77
CA GLY A 569 23.22 22.35 -20.19
C GLY A 569 23.21 22.30 -18.66
N HIS A 570 22.05 22.43 -18.02
CA HIS A 570 21.85 22.31 -16.58
C HIS A 570 21.18 20.98 -16.21
N SER A 571 21.61 20.35 -15.12
CA SER A 571 20.99 19.11 -14.63
C SER A 571 19.89 19.44 -13.61
N MET A 572 18.65 19.17 -13.96
CA MET A 572 17.49 19.25 -13.06
C MET A 572 16.71 17.93 -13.10
N ARG A 573 16.16 17.52 -11.95
CA ARG A 573 15.42 16.26 -11.84
C ARG A 573 14.44 16.28 -10.68
N LEU A 574 13.38 15.51 -10.80
CA LEU A 574 12.57 15.16 -9.64
C LEU A 574 13.38 14.27 -8.67
N PRO A 575 13.04 14.31 -7.37
CA PRO A 575 13.38 13.25 -6.44
C PRO A 575 13.04 11.86 -7.01
N SER A 576 13.76 10.83 -6.57
CA SER A 576 13.69 9.42 -7.05
C SER A 576 14.04 9.12 -8.52
N GLN A 577 14.05 10.08 -9.45
CA GLN A 577 14.38 9.80 -10.87
C GLN A 577 15.74 9.13 -11.05
N ARG A 578 16.77 9.54 -10.29
CA ARG A 578 18.09 8.86 -10.29
C ARG A 578 17.98 7.38 -9.91
N ARG A 579 17.16 7.05 -8.91
CA ARG A 579 16.94 5.67 -8.43
C ARG A 579 16.19 4.85 -9.48
N PHE A 580 15.13 5.40 -10.07
CA PHE A 580 14.39 4.69 -11.12
C PHE A 580 15.22 4.46 -12.38
N ALA A 581 16.09 5.40 -12.76
CA ALA A 581 17.03 5.21 -13.86
C ALA A 581 18.07 4.11 -13.53
N ALA A 582 18.59 4.06 -12.31
CA ALA A 582 19.49 2.99 -11.87
C ALA A 582 18.79 1.62 -11.87
N ARG A 583 17.56 1.55 -11.36
CA ARG A 583 16.74 0.33 -11.35
C ARG A 583 16.50 -0.20 -12.76
N GLN A 584 16.21 0.71 -13.69
CA GLN A 584 16.01 0.38 -15.09
C GLN A 584 17.30 -0.14 -15.75
N ARG A 585 18.43 0.54 -15.58
CA ARG A 585 19.73 0.05 -16.11
C ARG A 585 20.07 -1.32 -15.57
N THR A 586 19.92 -1.53 -14.26
CA THR A 586 20.18 -2.84 -13.63
C THR A 586 19.29 -3.93 -14.22
N ALA A 587 18.02 -3.62 -14.53
CA ALA A 587 17.11 -4.56 -15.17
C ALA A 587 17.47 -4.85 -16.64
N GLU A 588 17.93 -3.84 -17.39
CA GLU A 588 18.41 -3.97 -18.78
C GLU A 588 19.70 -4.80 -18.85
N GLU A 589 20.54 -4.73 -17.83
CA GLU A 589 21.79 -5.49 -17.69
C GLU A 589 21.60 -6.84 -16.99
N GLU A 590 20.41 -7.44 -17.06
CA GLU A 590 20.07 -8.76 -16.47
C GLU A 590 20.38 -8.88 -14.96
N GLY A 591 20.33 -7.77 -14.22
CA GLY A 591 20.58 -7.74 -12.78
C GLY A 591 22.05 -7.56 -12.38
N VAL A 592 22.93 -7.27 -13.33
CA VAL A 592 24.35 -6.99 -13.04
C VAL A 592 24.45 -5.68 -12.24
N VAL A 593 25.22 -5.72 -11.15
CA VAL A 593 25.55 -4.54 -10.32
C VAL A 593 27.05 -4.46 -10.11
N GLU A 594 27.60 -3.25 -10.27
CA GLU A 594 29.02 -3.00 -9.98
C GLU A 594 29.27 -2.96 -8.47
N VAL A 595 30.24 -3.75 -8.02
CA VAL A 595 30.66 -3.86 -6.62
C VAL A 595 32.18 -3.73 -6.53
N PRO A 596 32.73 -2.90 -5.62
CA PRO A 596 34.17 -2.81 -5.42
C PRO A 596 34.76 -4.17 -5.01
N GLU A 597 35.89 -4.54 -5.62
CA GLU A 597 36.57 -5.83 -5.38
C GLU A 597 36.81 -6.10 -3.89
N ALA A 598 37.27 -5.10 -3.13
CA ALA A 598 37.49 -5.25 -1.69
C ALA A 598 36.20 -5.60 -0.91
N LEU A 599 35.04 -5.04 -1.31
CA LEU A 599 33.75 -5.35 -0.69
C LEU A 599 33.27 -6.74 -1.10
N LEU A 600 33.53 -7.17 -2.34
CA LEU A 600 33.22 -8.52 -2.79
C LEU A 600 34.06 -9.56 -2.03
N GLN A 601 35.35 -9.29 -1.81
CA GLN A 601 36.23 -10.15 -1.02
C GLN A 601 35.76 -10.26 0.44
N GLU A 602 35.36 -9.15 1.06
CA GLU A 602 34.81 -9.15 2.42
C GLU A 602 33.51 -9.97 2.49
N CYS A 603 32.58 -9.76 1.55
CA CYS A 603 31.35 -10.55 1.44
C CYS A 603 31.64 -12.05 1.23
N SER A 604 32.63 -12.38 0.41
CA SER A 604 33.02 -13.77 0.12
C SER A 604 33.66 -14.44 1.34
N ALA A 605 34.50 -13.73 2.08
CA ALA A 605 35.08 -14.22 3.32
C ALA A 605 34.01 -14.48 4.38
N LEU A 606 33.00 -13.61 4.47
CA LEU A 606 31.84 -13.83 5.34
C LEU A 606 31.07 -15.10 4.97
N ALA A 607 30.84 -15.33 3.67
CA ALA A 607 30.15 -16.53 3.18
C ALA A 607 30.95 -17.83 3.43
N ALA A 608 32.28 -17.77 3.46
CA ALA A 608 33.15 -18.91 3.72
C ALA A 608 33.35 -19.23 5.22
N SER A 609 32.88 -18.35 6.12
CA SER A 609 33.03 -18.47 7.57
C SER A 609 31.81 -19.04 8.31
N ASP A 610 30.71 -19.25 7.59
CA ASP A 610 29.55 -20.06 8.00
C ASP A 610 29.75 -21.51 7.48
#